data_AF-A0A7R9PSK0-F1
#
_entry.id   AF-A0A7R9PSK0-F1
#
_cell.length_a   1.000
_cell.length_b   1.000
_cell.length_c   1.000
_cell.angle_alpha   90.00
_cell.angle_beta   90.00
_cell.angle_gamma   90.00
#
_symmetry.space_group_name_H-M   'P 1'
#
loop_
_entity.id
_entity.type
_entity.pdbx_description
1 polymer ?
#
loop_
_entity_poly.entity_id
_entity_poly.type
_entity_poly.pdbx_seq_one_letter_code
_entity_poly.pdbx_strand_id
1 'polypeptide(L)'
;MLQLLPLHKEDENPDLFYAVPWSYGTLGFLTSAEIKIIPAQRYVRLEYHPYHSLEDIVKAFETESRRPDNHFVECLMFAKDQAVVMTGTMENGCEPDKLNVISKWYKPWFFTHVRGFLKRGHGTEYIPLRDYYHRHTRPLFWEAEHIIPFGNSPLFRYLCGWMMPPKVALLKITETKAITELYEKSHIIQDMLVPIRALKDSILHFHQAVQVHYHFHQTVQVH
;
A
#
# COMPACT_ATOMS: atom_id res chain seq x y z
N MET A 1 38.28 16.32 -11.63
CA MET A 1 38.70 15.35 -10.59
C MET A 1 37.44 14.99 -9.82
N LEU A 2 37.00 13.74 -9.86
CA LEU A 2 35.87 13.27 -9.05
C LEU A 2 36.40 13.01 -7.63
N GLN A 3 35.76 13.60 -6.62
CA GLN A 3 36.12 13.42 -5.22
C GLN A 3 35.09 12.49 -4.56
N LEU A 4 35.58 11.46 -3.85
CA LEU A 4 34.75 10.64 -2.98
C LEU A 4 34.69 11.29 -1.61
N LEU A 5 33.48 11.47 -1.07
CA LEU A 5 33.22 12.06 0.24
C LEU A 5 32.49 11.03 1.10
N PRO A 6 33.07 10.58 2.22
CA PRO A 6 32.36 9.74 3.17
C PRO A 6 31.30 10.57 3.90
N LEU A 7 30.14 9.96 4.14
CA LEU A 7 29.03 10.56 4.85
C LEU A 7 28.65 9.66 6.03
N HIS A 8 28.72 10.18 7.24
CA HIS A 8 28.31 9.52 8.48
C HIS A 8 27.33 10.41 9.24
N LYS A 9 26.33 9.76 9.84
CA LYS A 9 25.24 10.41 10.57
C LYS A 9 25.71 11.37 11.68
N GLU A 10 26.81 11.05 12.35
CA GLU A 10 27.25 11.73 13.57
C GLU A 10 28.62 12.40 13.39
N ASP A 11 29.56 11.77 12.66
CA ASP A 11 30.97 12.20 12.71
C ASP A 11 31.51 12.82 11.41
N GLU A 12 30.87 12.61 10.25
CA GLU A 12 31.45 13.01 8.96
C GLU A 12 30.40 13.55 7.98
N ASN A 13 30.43 14.85 7.71
CA ASN A 13 29.50 15.54 6.82
C ASN A 13 28.00 15.22 7.10
N PRO A 14 27.53 15.36 8.36
CA PRO A 14 26.18 14.96 8.74
C PRO A 14 25.09 15.70 7.95
N ASP A 15 25.29 16.98 7.64
CA ASP A 15 24.34 17.77 6.86
C ASP A 15 24.13 17.17 5.45
N LEU A 16 25.22 16.72 4.82
CA LEU A 16 25.15 16.04 3.53
C LEU A 16 24.53 14.64 3.68
N PHE A 17 24.88 13.89 4.73
CA PHE A 17 24.28 12.59 5.02
C PHE A 17 22.74 12.66 5.06
N TYR A 18 22.20 13.67 5.75
CA TYR A 18 20.76 13.88 5.86
C TYR A 18 20.12 14.53 4.63
N ALA A 19 20.89 15.25 3.81
CA ALA A 19 20.41 15.88 2.58
C ALA A 19 20.41 14.93 1.37
N VAL A 20 21.20 13.84 1.38
CA VAL A 20 21.25 12.89 0.26
C VAL A 20 19.90 12.21 -0.01
N PRO A 21 19.17 11.67 0.99
CA PRO A 21 17.82 11.18 0.78
C PRO A 21 16.94 12.27 0.16
N TRP A 22 16.14 11.93 -0.85
CA TRP A 22 15.27 12.87 -1.56
C TRP A 22 15.98 13.99 -2.36
N SER A 23 17.32 13.96 -2.50
CA SER A 23 18.04 14.92 -3.35
C SER A 23 17.92 14.66 -4.86
N TYR A 24 17.39 13.50 -5.27
CA TYR A 24 17.29 13.07 -6.66
C TYR A 24 18.63 13.15 -7.44
N GLY A 25 19.75 12.93 -6.76
CA GLY A 25 21.09 12.95 -7.37
C GLY A 25 21.67 14.34 -7.65
N THR A 26 21.00 15.41 -7.21
CA THR A 26 21.49 16.79 -7.38
C THR A 26 22.76 17.07 -6.57
N LEU A 27 22.93 16.41 -5.42
CA LEU A 27 24.10 16.57 -4.54
C LEU A 27 25.29 15.70 -4.96
N GLY A 28 25.10 14.74 -5.86
CA GLY A 28 26.13 13.82 -6.33
C GLY A 28 25.62 12.40 -6.57
N PHE A 29 26.55 11.51 -6.93
CA PHE A 29 26.26 10.10 -7.15
C PHE A 29 26.59 9.28 -5.91
N LEU A 30 25.60 8.56 -5.38
CA LEU A 30 25.82 7.59 -4.31
C LEU A 30 26.57 6.37 -4.87
N THR A 31 27.83 6.19 -4.46
CA THR A 31 28.67 5.08 -4.94
C THR A 31 28.59 3.83 -4.07
N SER A 32 28.39 4.00 -2.76
CA SER A 32 28.31 2.93 -1.78
C SER A 32 27.49 3.38 -0.57
N ALA A 33 26.77 2.46 0.07
CA ALA A 33 26.06 2.73 1.31
C ALA A 33 26.20 1.52 2.26
N GLU A 34 26.39 1.81 3.55
CA GLU A 34 26.27 0.81 4.61
C GLU A 34 24.84 0.83 5.15
N ILE A 35 24.14 -0.28 5.04
CA ILE A 35 22.72 -0.39 5.39
C ILE A 35 22.56 -1.39 6.52
N LYS A 36 21.93 -0.96 7.61
CA LYS A 36 21.55 -1.86 8.70
C LYS A 36 20.45 -2.81 8.22
N ILE A 37 20.77 -4.11 8.19
CA ILE A 37 19.82 -5.15 7.82
C ILE A 37 19.02 -5.65 9.04
N ILE A 38 17.79 -6.11 8.78
CA ILE A 38 16.92 -6.74 9.79
C ILE A 38 16.70 -8.20 9.37
N PRO A 39 16.76 -9.17 10.30
CA PRO A 39 16.48 -10.57 9.99
C PRO A 39 15.08 -10.76 9.41
N ALA A 40 15.01 -11.33 8.21
CA ALA A 40 13.75 -11.66 7.55
C ALA A 40 13.15 -12.93 8.16
N GLN A 41 11.85 -12.89 8.48
CA GLN A 41 11.09 -14.08 8.87
C GLN A 41 10.30 -14.65 7.69
N ARG A 42 9.62 -15.78 7.87
CA ARG A 42 8.95 -16.50 6.78
C ARG A 42 7.60 -15.88 6.41
N TYR A 43 6.87 -15.39 7.40
CA TYR A 43 5.52 -14.89 7.25
C TYR A 43 5.34 -13.52 7.91
N VAL A 44 4.31 -12.81 7.46
CA VAL A 44 3.72 -11.69 8.16
C VAL A 44 2.37 -12.16 8.69
N ARG A 45 2.23 -12.19 10.02
CA ARG A 45 0.92 -12.33 10.68
C ARG A 45 0.23 -10.98 10.56
N LEU A 46 -0.81 -10.92 9.73
CA LEU A 46 -1.56 -9.71 9.43
C LEU A 46 -2.92 -9.79 10.11
N GLU A 47 -3.23 -8.82 10.96
CA GLU A 47 -4.54 -8.66 11.57
C GLU A 47 -5.32 -7.57 10.83
N TYR A 48 -6.61 -7.81 10.62
CA TYR A 48 -7.51 -6.88 9.94
C TYR A 48 -8.53 -6.35 10.95
N HIS A 49 -8.61 -5.03 11.06
CA HIS A 49 -9.50 -4.32 11.96
C HIS A 49 -10.41 -3.39 11.14
N PRO A 50 -11.65 -3.81 10.84
CA PRO A 50 -12.60 -2.96 10.13
C PRO A 50 -13.17 -1.88 11.05
N TYR A 51 -13.32 -0.67 10.52
CA TYR A 51 -13.90 0.47 11.22
C TYR A 51 -14.92 1.18 10.33
N HIS A 52 -15.91 1.79 10.97
CA HIS A 52 -17.06 2.46 10.33
C HIS A 52 -17.24 3.92 10.82
N SER A 53 -16.18 4.54 11.36
CA SER A 53 -16.13 5.95 11.77
C SER A 53 -14.74 6.51 11.48
N LEU A 54 -14.65 7.72 10.94
CA LEU A 54 -13.39 8.40 10.69
C LEU A 54 -12.59 8.63 11.98
N GLU A 55 -13.27 8.99 13.07
CA GLU A 55 -12.64 9.17 14.39
C GLU A 55 -11.97 7.88 14.87
N ASP A 56 -12.67 6.75 14.78
CA ASP A 56 -12.14 5.46 15.21
C ASP A 56 -10.99 5.00 14.31
N ILE A 57 -11.09 5.24 13.00
CA ILE A 57 -10.02 4.93 12.02
C ILE A 57 -8.74 5.68 12.39
N VAL A 58 -8.81 6.99 12.56
CA VAL A 58 -7.64 7.82 12.86
C VAL A 58 -7.05 7.44 14.22
N LYS A 59 -7.89 7.25 15.23
CA LYS A 59 -7.44 6.86 16.57
C LYS A 59 -6.77 5.48 16.57
N ALA A 60 -7.37 4.50 15.91
CA ALA A 60 -6.83 3.15 15.81
C ALA A 60 -5.49 3.16 15.05
N PHE A 61 -5.44 3.85 13.92
CA PHE A 61 -4.22 3.97 13.13
C PHE A 61 -3.10 4.65 13.94
N GLU A 62 -3.38 5.76 14.62
CA GLU A 62 -2.41 6.44 15.48
C GLU A 62 -1.92 5.56 16.64
N THR A 63 -2.83 4.82 17.27
CA THR A 63 -2.50 3.92 18.37
C THR A 63 -1.59 2.80 17.88
N GLU A 64 -1.97 2.12 16.81
CA GLU A 64 -1.22 0.97 16.29
C GLU A 64 0.13 1.38 15.68
N SER A 65 0.23 2.55 15.03
CA SER A 65 1.50 3.09 14.52
C SER A 65 2.51 3.46 15.61
N ARG A 66 2.05 3.69 16.85
CA ARG A 66 2.94 3.97 17.99
C ARG A 66 3.35 2.72 18.75
N ARG A 67 2.76 1.56 18.46
CA ARG A 67 3.09 0.31 19.15
C ARG A 67 4.38 -0.27 18.56
N PRO A 68 5.43 -0.45 19.38
CA PRO A 68 6.73 -0.95 18.88
C PRO A 68 6.67 -2.41 18.42
N ASP A 69 5.66 -3.17 18.87
CA ASP A 69 5.48 -4.57 18.50
C ASP A 69 5.03 -4.74 17.05
N ASN A 70 4.40 -3.72 16.46
CA ASN A 70 3.93 -3.75 15.08
C ASN A 70 5.10 -3.44 14.14
N HIS A 71 5.49 -4.40 13.30
CA HIS A 71 6.49 -4.16 12.26
C HIS A 71 5.91 -3.44 11.04
N PHE A 72 4.60 -3.61 10.80
CA PHE A 72 3.89 -2.97 9.70
C PHE A 72 2.54 -2.45 10.19
N VAL A 73 2.18 -1.23 9.80
CA VAL A 73 0.84 -0.68 10.01
C VAL A 73 0.40 -0.01 8.72
N GLU A 74 -0.76 -0.43 8.21
CA GLU A 74 -1.32 0.07 6.96
C GLU A 74 -2.83 0.25 7.12
N CYS A 75 -3.36 1.35 6.61
CA CYS A 75 -4.81 1.57 6.57
C CYS A 75 -5.28 1.68 5.13
N LEU A 76 -6.30 0.90 4.76
CA LEU A 76 -7.01 1.03 3.49
C LEU A 76 -8.40 1.60 3.74
N MET A 77 -8.61 2.85 3.31
CA MET A 77 -9.92 3.49 3.33
C MET A 77 -10.69 3.17 2.05
N PHE A 78 -11.97 2.83 2.17
CA PHE A 78 -12.88 2.52 1.05
C PHE A 78 -14.02 3.54 0.93
N ALA A 79 -14.32 4.23 2.02
CA ALA A 79 -15.18 5.40 2.08
C ALA A 79 -14.63 6.35 3.16
N LYS A 80 -15.23 7.55 3.27
CA LYS A 80 -14.84 8.56 4.26
C LYS A 80 -14.81 8.01 5.70
N ASP A 81 -15.74 7.11 6.00
CA ASP A 81 -15.98 6.51 7.31
C ASP A 81 -15.72 5.00 7.33
N GLN A 82 -15.34 4.38 6.21
CA GLN A 82 -15.11 2.93 6.13
C GLN A 82 -13.68 2.62 5.78
N ALA A 83 -12.96 1.95 6.67
CA ALA A 83 -11.60 1.53 6.42
C ALA A 83 -11.26 0.23 7.15
N VAL A 84 -10.18 -0.40 6.70
CA VAL A 84 -9.57 -1.53 7.40
C VAL A 84 -8.16 -1.12 7.79
N VAL A 85 -7.91 -1.04 9.09
CA VAL A 85 -6.57 -0.89 9.65
C VAL A 85 -5.96 -2.27 9.77
N MET A 86 -4.73 -2.42 9.28
CA MET A 86 -4.00 -3.67 9.26
C MET A 86 -2.71 -3.53 10.05
N THR A 87 -2.46 -4.47 10.95
CA THR A 87 -1.23 -4.56 11.75
C THR A 87 -0.52 -5.84 11.41
N GLY A 88 0.80 -5.75 11.21
CA GLY A 88 1.63 -6.84 10.74
C GLY A 88 2.82 -7.09 11.66
N THR A 89 2.97 -8.34 12.11
CA THR A 89 4.17 -8.82 12.80
C THR A 89 4.88 -9.88 11.96
N MET A 90 6.21 -9.90 11.99
CA MET A 90 6.99 -10.92 11.27
C MET A 90 7.08 -12.15 12.14
N GLU A 91 6.77 -13.32 11.59
CA GLU A 91 6.77 -14.60 12.30
C GLU A 91 7.38 -15.73 11.44
N ASN A 92 8.03 -16.69 12.10
CA ASN A 92 8.55 -17.90 11.43
C ASN A 92 7.52 -19.03 11.38
N GLY A 93 6.58 -19.06 12.32
CA GLY A 93 5.46 -20.00 12.36
C GLY A 93 4.25 -19.47 11.60
N CYS A 94 3.36 -20.36 11.19
CA CYS A 94 2.04 -20.00 10.72
C CYS A 94 1.01 -21.04 11.19
N GLU A 95 -0.19 -20.59 11.47
CA GLU A 95 -1.36 -21.45 11.58
C GLU A 95 -1.76 -21.92 10.17
N PRO A 96 -1.66 -23.21 9.81
CA PRO A 96 -1.81 -23.67 8.42
C PRO A 96 -3.17 -23.35 7.80
N ASP A 97 -4.23 -23.31 8.61
CA ASP A 97 -5.59 -22.95 8.24
C ASP A 97 -5.75 -21.45 7.91
N LYS A 98 -4.85 -20.60 8.40
CA LYS A 98 -4.85 -19.14 8.19
C LYS A 98 -3.80 -18.69 7.18
N LEU A 99 -3.11 -19.61 6.51
CA LEU A 99 -2.11 -19.29 5.49
C LEU A 99 -2.78 -18.73 4.23
N ASN A 100 -2.46 -17.47 3.90
CA ASN A 100 -2.96 -16.79 2.71
C ASN A 100 -1.81 -16.43 1.74
N VAL A 101 -1.58 -17.29 0.76
CA VAL A 101 -0.65 -17.03 -0.35
C VAL A 101 -1.35 -16.17 -1.40
N ILE A 102 -1.20 -14.84 -1.29
CA ILE A 102 -1.90 -13.85 -2.13
C ILE A 102 -1.34 -13.76 -3.55
N SER A 103 -0.14 -14.27 -3.81
CA SER A 103 0.48 -14.26 -5.15
C SER A 103 -0.19 -15.18 -6.17
N LYS A 104 -1.08 -16.09 -5.75
CA LYS A 104 -1.76 -17.04 -6.63
C LYS A 104 -2.71 -16.33 -7.59
N TRP A 105 -2.66 -16.68 -8.88
CA TRP A 105 -3.39 -15.97 -9.95
C TRP A 105 -4.92 -15.96 -9.80
N TYR A 106 -5.48 -16.94 -9.09
CA TYR A 106 -6.92 -17.04 -8.86
C TYR A 106 -7.40 -16.27 -7.62
N LYS A 107 -6.50 -15.71 -6.81
CA LYS A 107 -6.86 -14.97 -5.59
C LYS A 107 -7.40 -13.57 -5.92
N PRO A 108 -8.32 -13.03 -5.09
CA PRO A 108 -8.66 -11.60 -5.07
C PRO A 108 -7.43 -10.70 -5.08
N TRP A 109 -7.56 -9.54 -5.72
CA TRP A 109 -6.57 -8.48 -5.52
C TRP A 109 -6.57 -8.13 -4.04
N PHE A 110 -5.39 -7.80 -3.53
CA PHE A 110 -5.18 -7.64 -2.09
C PHE A 110 -6.19 -6.67 -1.48
N PHE A 111 -6.39 -5.51 -2.09
CA PHE A 111 -7.35 -4.54 -1.56
C PHE A 111 -8.81 -5.02 -1.59
N THR A 112 -9.22 -5.80 -2.59
CA THR A 112 -10.58 -6.35 -2.67
C THR A 112 -10.78 -7.39 -1.57
N HIS A 113 -9.75 -8.19 -1.31
CA HIS A 113 -9.71 -9.13 -0.19
C HIS A 113 -9.85 -8.39 1.15
N VAL A 114 -9.08 -7.31 1.33
CA VAL A 114 -9.15 -6.43 2.51
C VAL A 114 -10.55 -5.83 2.66
N ARG A 115 -11.14 -5.31 1.59
CA ARG A 115 -12.52 -4.74 1.58
C ARG A 115 -13.54 -5.73 2.14
N GLY A 116 -13.36 -7.03 1.90
CA GLY A 116 -14.25 -8.07 2.41
C GLY A 116 -14.29 -8.16 3.94
N PHE A 117 -13.26 -7.70 4.66
CA PHE A 117 -13.26 -7.66 6.13
C PHE A 117 -14.23 -6.61 6.69
N LEU A 118 -14.63 -5.58 5.93
CA LEU A 118 -15.70 -4.67 6.34
C LEU A 118 -17.04 -5.39 6.57
N LYS A 119 -17.26 -6.55 5.94
CA LYS A 119 -18.45 -7.38 6.13
C LYS A 119 -18.21 -8.58 7.04
N ARG A 120 -17.01 -9.19 6.96
CA ARG A 120 -16.65 -10.38 7.73
C ARG A 120 -16.32 -10.06 9.20
N GLY A 121 -15.92 -8.82 9.50
CA GLY A 121 -15.41 -8.44 10.81
C GLY A 121 -13.90 -8.62 10.91
N HIS A 122 -13.41 -8.76 12.13
CA HIS A 122 -11.99 -8.97 12.41
C HIS A 122 -11.48 -10.31 11.84
N GLY A 123 -10.21 -10.35 11.49
CA GLY A 123 -9.55 -11.61 11.15
C GLY A 123 -8.04 -11.53 11.17
N THR A 124 -7.42 -12.70 11.09
CA THR A 124 -5.97 -12.86 11.12
C THR A 124 -5.57 -13.81 10.02
N GLU A 125 -4.54 -13.46 9.26
CA GLU A 125 -3.97 -14.29 8.21
C GLU A 125 -2.45 -14.27 8.27
N TYR A 126 -1.83 -15.34 7.77
CA TYR A 126 -0.39 -15.42 7.58
C TYR A 126 -0.06 -15.28 6.10
N ILE A 127 0.65 -14.23 5.73
CA ILE A 127 1.06 -13.98 4.34
C ILE A 127 2.56 -14.28 4.22
N PRO A 128 3.02 -15.07 3.25
CA PRO A 128 4.46 -15.23 3.00
C PRO A 128 5.14 -13.86 2.84
N LEU A 129 6.31 -13.67 3.45
CA LEU A 129 6.94 -12.34 3.51
C LEU A 129 7.12 -11.71 2.13
N ARG A 130 7.57 -12.50 1.14
CA ARG A 130 7.71 -12.04 -0.25
C ARG A 130 6.38 -11.58 -0.85
N ASP A 131 5.31 -12.33 -0.60
CA ASP A 131 3.98 -11.98 -1.08
C ASP A 131 3.50 -10.67 -0.45
N TYR A 132 3.76 -10.48 0.85
CA TYR A 132 3.39 -9.25 1.56
C TYR A 132 4.11 -8.01 1.00
N TYR A 133 5.41 -8.09 0.71
CA TYR A 133 6.14 -6.98 0.08
C TYR A 133 5.64 -6.65 -1.33
N HIS A 134 5.16 -7.65 -2.07
CA HIS A 134 4.64 -7.46 -3.44
C HIS A 134 3.12 -7.38 -3.52
N ARG A 135 2.42 -7.20 -2.39
CA ARG A 135 0.95 -7.27 -2.30
C ARG A 135 0.23 -6.32 -3.26
N HIS A 136 0.88 -5.21 -3.60
CA HIS A 136 0.32 -4.18 -4.47
C HIS A 136 0.86 -4.20 -5.92
N THR A 137 1.84 -5.05 -6.24
CA THR A 137 2.49 -5.06 -7.57
C THR A 137 1.57 -5.58 -8.68
N ARG A 138 0.89 -6.71 -8.46
CA ARG A 138 0.03 -7.36 -9.48
C ARG A 138 -1.22 -6.56 -9.85
N PRO A 139 -1.95 -5.91 -8.90
CA PRO A 139 -3.11 -5.09 -9.26
C PRO A 139 -2.75 -3.67 -9.72
N LEU A 140 -1.46 -3.29 -9.78
CA LEU A 140 -1.06 -1.88 -9.87
C LEU A 140 -1.79 -1.06 -8.80
N PHE A 141 -1.67 -1.49 -7.54
CA PHE A 141 -2.39 -0.93 -6.38
C PHE A 141 -3.91 -1.16 -6.49
N TRP A 142 -4.61 -0.37 -7.31
CA TRP A 142 -6.07 -0.37 -7.51
C TRP A 142 -6.48 -0.27 -8.98
N GLU A 143 -5.56 0.09 -9.86
CA GLU A 143 -5.87 0.42 -11.26
C GLU A 143 -6.49 -0.75 -12.03
N ALA A 144 -6.10 -1.98 -11.68
CA ALA A 144 -6.60 -3.15 -12.37
C ALA A 144 -8.14 -3.29 -12.31
N GLU A 145 -8.82 -2.81 -11.25
CA GLU A 145 -10.29 -2.84 -11.17
C GLU A 145 -10.93 -1.86 -12.13
N HIS A 146 -10.35 -0.67 -12.28
CA HIS A 146 -10.88 0.32 -13.20
C HIS A 146 -10.67 -0.13 -14.66
N ILE A 147 -9.55 -0.81 -14.95
CA ILE A 147 -9.23 -1.25 -16.32
C ILE A 147 -10.01 -2.51 -16.68
N ILE A 148 -10.16 -3.44 -15.72
CA ILE A 148 -10.89 -4.70 -15.91
C ILE A 148 -11.87 -4.87 -14.74
N PRO A 149 -13.07 -4.23 -14.79
CA PRO A 149 -14.04 -4.26 -13.69
C PRO A 149 -14.49 -5.68 -13.30
N PHE A 150 -14.55 -6.59 -14.27
CA PHE A 150 -14.88 -8.01 -14.05
C PHE A 150 -13.67 -8.87 -13.68
N GLY A 151 -12.49 -8.28 -13.55
CA GLY A 151 -11.20 -8.95 -13.33
C GLY A 151 -11.12 -9.71 -12.00
N ASN A 152 -11.97 -9.34 -11.04
CA ASN A 152 -12.11 -10.02 -9.76
C ASN A 152 -13.09 -11.21 -9.78
N SER A 153 -13.88 -11.40 -10.85
CA SER A 153 -14.86 -12.48 -10.88
C SER A 153 -14.17 -13.85 -10.83
N PRO A 154 -14.70 -14.84 -10.08
CA PRO A 154 -14.08 -16.16 -9.97
C PRO A 154 -13.86 -16.85 -11.32
N LEU A 155 -14.82 -16.69 -12.24
CA LEU A 155 -14.74 -17.25 -13.59
C LEU A 155 -13.59 -16.63 -14.39
N PHE A 156 -13.48 -15.29 -14.40
CA PHE A 156 -12.39 -14.61 -15.10
C PHE A 156 -11.02 -14.95 -14.50
N ARG A 157 -10.92 -14.96 -13.17
CA ARG A 157 -9.69 -15.33 -12.44
C ARG A 157 -9.22 -16.73 -12.78
N TYR A 158 -10.15 -17.68 -12.86
CA TYR A 158 -9.84 -19.06 -13.19
C TYR A 158 -9.37 -19.20 -14.65
N LEU A 159 -10.06 -18.56 -15.60
CA LEU A 159 -9.76 -18.70 -17.03
C LEU A 159 -8.59 -17.82 -17.51
N CYS A 160 -8.50 -16.59 -16.99
CA CYS A 160 -7.63 -15.53 -17.51
C CYS A 160 -6.74 -14.88 -16.44
N GLY A 161 -6.88 -15.21 -15.15
CA GLY A 161 -6.09 -14.59 -14.08
C GLY A 161 -4.58 -14.81 -14.20
N TRP A 162 -4.15 -15.90 -14.84
CA TRP A 162 -2.74 -16.18 -15.12
C TRP A 162 -2.11 -15.19 -16.13
N MET A 163 -2.92 -14.47 -16.91
CA MET A 163 -2.47 -13.42 -17.83
C MET A 163 -2.33 -12.03 -17.14
N MET A 164 -2.64 -11.93 -15.85
CA MET A 164 -2.58 -10.66 -15.09
C MET A 164 -1.21 -10.44 -14.41
N PRO A 165 -0.66 -9.21 -14.46
CA PRO A 165 -1.20 -8.03 -15.14
C PRO A 165 -0.93 -8.06 -16.66
N PRO A 166 -1.89 -7.67 -17.51
CA PRO A 166 -1.65 -7.51 -18.94
C PRO A 166 -0.64 -6.39 -19.17
N LYS A 167 0.12 -6.48 -20.26
CA LYS A 167 1.04 -5.41 -20.65
C LYS A 167 0.25 -4.10 -20.82
N VAL A 168 0.77 -3.01 -20.26
CA VAL A 168 0.15 -1.66 -20.34
C VAL A 168 -0.19 -1.27 -21.79
N ALA A 169 0.62 -1.70 -22.76
CA ALA A 169 0.37 -1.49 -24.18
C ALA A 169 -0.93 -2.15 -24.69
N LEU A 170 -1.30 -3.32 -24.15
CA LEU A 170 -2.55 -3.99 -24.49
C LEU A 170 -3.76 -3.23 -23.92
N LEU A 171 -3.61 -2.69 -22.71
CA LEU A 171 -4.65 -1.93 -22.02
C LEU A 171 -5.00 -0.63 -22.76
N LYS A 172 -3.97 0.09 -23.24
CA LYS A 172 -4.15 1.31 -24.06
C LYS A 172 -4.87 1.07 -25.38
N ILE A 173 -4.81 -0.15 -25.92
CA ILE A 173 -5.50 -0.51 -27.18
C ILE A 173 -6.99 -0.83 -26.92
N THR A 174 -7.31 -1.31 -25.72
CA THR A 174 -8.68 -1.69 -25.34
C THR A 174 -9.48 -0.55 -24.69
N GLU A 175 -8.84 0.55 -24.30
CA GLU A 175 -9.52 1.71 -23.74
C GLU A 175 -10.35 2.45 -24.79
N THR A 176 -11.64 2.60 -24.51
CA THR A 176 -12.55 3.41 -25.32
C THR A 176 -12.42 4.88 -24.92
N LYS A 177 -12.55 5.83 -25.86
CA LYS A 177 -12.40 7.29 -25.57
C LYS A 177 -13.24 7.78 -24.38
N ALA A 178 -14.44 7.23 -24.18
CA ALA A 178 -15.31 7.58 -23.05
C ALA A 178 -14.76 7.11 -21.69
N ILE A 179 -14.07 5.98 -21.66
CA ILE A 179 -13.38 5.46 -20.47
C ILE A 179 -12.17 6.34 -20.19
N THR A 180 -11.36 6.66 -21.21
CA THR A 180 -10.21 7.56 -21.08
C THR A 180 -10.61 8.94 -20.54
N GLU A 181 -11.67 9.57 -21.05
CA GLU A 181 -12.14 10.85 -20.54
C GLU A 181 -12.65 10.77 -19.08
N LEU A 182 -13.28 9.66 -18.69
CA LEU A 182 -13.75 9.45 -17.32
C LEU A 182 -12.55 9.32 -16.36
N TYR A 183 -11.51 8.59 -16.78
CA TYR A 183 -10.25 8.45 -16.05
C TYR A 183 -9.55 9.80 -15.89
N GLU A 184 -9.32 10.52 -16.98
CA GLU A 184 -8.62 11.81 -16.96
C GLU A 184 -9.32 12.85 -16.07
N LYS A 185 -10.65 12.82 -16.02
CA LYS A 185 -11.45 13.79 -15.25
C LYS A 185 -11.69 13.39 -13.79
N SER A 186 -11.57 12.10 -13.46
CA SER A 186 -12.05 11.57 -12.16
C SER A 186 -11.02 10.75 -11.40
N HIS A 187 -9.82 10.54 -11.95
CA HIS A 187 -8.81 9.70 -11.33
C HIS A 187 -7.61 10.54 -10.87
N ILE A 188 -7.36 10.55 -9.56
CA ILE A 188 -6.23 11.25 -8.94
C ILE A 188 -5.41 10.23 -8.17
N ILE A 189 -4.14 10.08 -8.55
CA ILE A 189 -3.13 9.35 -7.79
C ILE A 189 -2.24 10.40 -7.15
N GLN A 190 -2.19 10.42 -5.82
CA GLN A 190 -1.35 11.36 -5.11
C GLN A 190 -0.77 10.76 -3.84
N ASP A 191 0.56 10.81 -3.75
CA ASP A 191 1.32 10.40 -2.57
C ASP A 191 1.66 11.63 -1.72
N MET A 192 1.36 11.56 -0.43
CA MET A 192 1.53 12.68 0.49
C MET A 192 2.04 12.21 1.85
N LEU A 193 2.94 13.00 2.43
CA LEU A 193 3.36 12.83 3.81
C LEU A 193 2.63 13.84 4.69
N VAL A 194 1.78 13.34 5.59
CA VAL A 194 0.96 14.15 6.48
C VAL A 194 1.29 13.80 7.93
N PRO A 195 1.52 14.78 8.82
CA PRO A 195 1.66 14.52 10.25
C PRO A 195 0.41 13.82 10.78
N ILE A 196 0.57 12.75 11.56
CA ILE A 196 -0.57 11.94 12.03
C ILE A 196 -1.64 12.74 12.77
N ARG A 197 -1.21 13.78 13.51
CA ARG A 197 -2.09 14.75 14.20
C ARG A 197 -3.04 15.51 13.28
N ALA A 198 -2.69 15.66 12.00
CA ALA A 198 -3.46 16.36 10.98
C ALA A 198 -4.18 15.38 10.02
N LEU A 199 -4.03 14.07 10.22
CA LEU A 199 -4.55 13.05 9.30
C LEU A 199 -6.06 13.21 9.06
N LYS A 200 -6.83 13.41 10.14
CA LYS A 200 -8.28 13.61 10.07
C LYS A 200 -8.65 14.82 9.21
N ASP A 201 -8.02 15.97 9.50
CA ASP A 201 -8.30 17.22 8.80
C ASP A 201 -7.89 17.14 7.34
N SER A 202 -6.77 16.47 7.03
CA SER A 202 -6.35 16.20 5.66
C SER A 202 -7.38 15.34 4.92
N ILE A 203 -7.84 14.23 5.50
CA ILE A 203 -8.89 13.37 4.90
C ILE A 203 -10.15 14.20 4.60
N LEU A 204 -10.60 15.01 5.56
CA LEU A 204 -11.78 15.86 5.39
C LEU A 204 -11.58 16.92 4.30
N HIS A 205 -10.41 17.54 4.27
CA HIS A 205 -10.07 18.52 3.24
C HIS A 205 -10.04 17.91 1.85
N PHE A 206 -9.37 16.76 1.68
CA PHE A 206 -9.34 16.05 0.39
C PHE A 206 -10.73 15.61 -0.05
N HIS A 207 -11.54 15.10 0.87
CA HIS A 207 -12.91 14.73 0.58
C HIS A 207 -13.74 15.93 0.05
N GLN A 208 -13.58 17.11 0.66
CA GLN A 208 -14.27 18.34 0.24
C GLN A 208 -13.72 18.92 -1.08
N ALA A 209 -12.40 18.90 -1.26
CA ALA A 209 -11.73 19.52 -2.40
C ALA A 209 -11.87 18.69 -3.68
N VAL A 210 -11.80 17.36 -3.57
CA VAL A 210 -11.75 16.47 -4.72
C VAL A 210 -13.15 16.04 -5.17
N GLN A 211 -14.13 15.91 -4.25
CA GLN A 211 -15.53 15.51 -4.53
C GLN A 211 -15.72 14.28 -5.45
N VAL A 212 -14.67 13.49 -5.72
CA VAL A 212 -14.76 12.29 -6.54
C VAL A 212 -15.38 11.17 -5.70
N HIS A 213 -16.64 10.87 -5.99
CA HIS A 213 -17.46 9.89 -5.28
C HIS A 213 -17.15 8.42 -5.60
N TYR A 214 -16.28 8.15 -6.57
CA TYR A 214 -15.87 6.79 -6.85
C TYR A 214 -14.49 6.58 -6.27
N HIS A 215 -14.46 5.85 -5.15
CA HIS A 215 -13.27 5.11 -4.72
C HIS A 215 -12.14 6.00 -4.19
N PHE A 216 -12.47 6.83 -3.18
CA PHE A 216 -11.48 7.47 -2.31
C PHE A 216 -10.71 6.40 -1.54
N HIS A 217 -9.56 6.00 -2.07
CA HIS A 217 -8.68 5.00 -1.49
C HIS A 217 -7.39 5.66 -1.04
N GLN A 218 -7.31 5.97 0.25
CA GLN A 218 -6.08 6.45 0.86
C GLN A 218 -5.37 5.27 1.50
N THR A 219 -4.12 5.05 1.09
CA THR A 219 -3.21 4.17 1.81
C THR A 219 -2.32 5.02 2.68
N VAL A 220 -2.49 4.87 4.00
CA VAL A 220 -1.60 5.50 4.97
C VAL A 220 -0.61 4.44 5.41
N GLN A 221 0.67 4.65 5.06
CA GLN A 221 1.79 3.84 5.54
C GLN A 221 2.64 4.71 6.46
N VAL A 222 2.96 4.19 7.64
CA VAL A 222 3.97 4.80 8.51
C VAL A 222 5.27 4.03 8.26
N HIS A 223 6.29 4.73 7.79
CA HIS A 223 7.67 4.25 7.70
C HIS A 223 8.47 4.73 8.91
#